data_AF-A0A7S3VBL2-F1
#
_entry.id   AF-A0A7S3VBL2-F1
#
_cell.length_a   1.000
_cell.length_b   1.000
_cell.length_c   1.000
_cell.angle_alpha   90.00
_cell.angle_beta   90.00
_cell.angle_gamma   90.00
#
_symmetry.space_group_name_H-M   'P 1'
#
loop_
_entity.id
_entity.type
_entity.pdbx_description
1 polymer ?
#
loop_
_entity_poly.entity_id
_entity_poly.type
_entity_poly.pdbx_seq_one_letter_code
_entity_poly.pdbx_strand_id
1 'polypeptide(L)'
;MAKQSLHSSKMFTIPFCIILGAATICFSRAAAAAATSSGETTTSSYIDETCIDPEASANTNIAADTTSSDSDISASPLAKARTLKAPLASATEDAEFEHSTFWEDNGSLLKDAWAEWEEEMHPNSFQGAGKLVDGSFINPVLSMALEDAFSNPSELMEASVKSNWMNSNHDEEHHPTLLPKGVYATQLLTPSGVSHIRTLLDMATTSGIPTRRPNGMNRHGIILDPNVDGAVPVKALLNLVEEELNNRVVRPVGRMLFPDRVGCEDDLSYFAFTIRYDGSEDDDNDNDNDDNDESSTLKRDVKLKEHRDASIVTLNINLNLPEEGYTGSEVYFRDFPSADDDSTDSSVPENNYEWDVISPGDDKNGGTVQFSPGMAIIHLGAHRHGSLPISLSADSDKNSSSKRYNLVIWLFGEDGDVRIAPYEKEDQMTVAERWRGCNHTQEVFAFN
;
A
#
# COMPACT_ATOMS: atom_id res chain seq x y z
N MET A 1 -53.75 22.39 4.24
CA MET A 1 -53.80 21.92 5.65
C MET A 1 -53.08 20.58 5.71
N ALA A 2 -52.16 20.46 6.67
CA ALA A 2 -51.04 19.53 6.69
C ALA A 2 -51.41 18.03 6.60
N LYS A 3 -50.62 17.27 5.82
CA LYS A 3 -50.45 15.82 5.96
C LYS A 3 -49.19 15.60 6.80
N GLN A 4 -49.34 14.97 7.96
CA GLN A 4 -48.21 14.45 8.74
C GLN A 4 -47.89 13.02 8.29
N SER A 5 -46.62 12.86 7.93
CA SER A 5 -45.88 11.61 7.82
C SER A 5 -45.75 10.94 9.18
N LEU A 6 -45.75 9.60 9.20
CA LEU A 6 -44.98 8.80 10.15
C LEU A 6 -44.69 7.44 9.49
N HIS A 7 -43.50 7.35 8.90
CA HIS A 7 -42.81 6.09 8.61
C HIS A 7 -42.31 5.48 9.93
N SER A 8 -42.58 4.19 10.14
CA SER A 8 -41.84 3.36 11.08
C SER A 8 -41.66 2.00 10.44
N SER A 9 -40.64 1.89 9.59
CA SER A 9 -40.12 0.59 9.14
C SER A 9 -39.01 0.21 10.12
N LYS A 10 -39.32 -0.72 11.01
CA LYS A 10 -38.35 -1.34 11.92
C LYS A 10 -37.36 -2.13 11.07
N MET A 11 -36.09 -1.72 11.04
CA MET A 11 -34.99 -2.59 10.64
C MET A 11 -34.94 -3.77 11.61
N PHE A 12 -35.12 -4.98 11.08
CA PHE A 12 -34.71 -6.20 11.73
C PHE A 12 -33.23 -6.41 11.43
N THR A 13 -32.38 -6.17 12.42
CA THR A 13 -30.99 -6.63 12.38
C THR A 13 -31.02 -8.13 12.65
N ILE A 14 -30.86 -8.94 11.61
CA ILE A 14 -30.59 -10.37 11.73
C ILE A 14 -29.06 -10.51 11.75
N PRO A 15 -28.43 -10.96 12.85
CA PRO A 15 -27.00 -11.21 12.84
C PRO A 15 -26.76 -12.49 12.05
N PHE A 16 -26.25 -12.35 10.83
CA PHE A 16 -25.62 -13.46 10.12
C PHE A 16 -24.15 -13.49 10.52
N CYS A 17 -23.77 -14.49 11.34
CA CYS A 17 -22.38 -14.85 11.57
C CYS A 17 -21.85 -15.55 10.32
N ILE A 18 -20.89 -14.94 9.63
CA ILE A 18 -19.95 -15.68 8.79
C ILE A 18 -18.81 -16.11 9.70
N ILE A 19 -18.65 -17.43 9.84
CA ILE A 19 -17.50 -18.03 10.52
C ILE A 19 -16.34 -17.99 9.53
N LEU A 20 -15.49 -16.98 9.67
CA LEU A 20 -14.08 -17.07 9.27
C LEU A 20 -13.26 -17.27 10.56
N GLY A 21 -12.12 -17.94 10.41
CA GLY A 21 -11.27 -18.45 11.50
C GLY A 21 -11.07 -17.46 12.66
N ALA A 22 -10.93 -18.03 13.86
CA ALA A 22 -10.92 -17.32 15.12
C ALA A 22 -9.79 -16.28 15.24
N ALA A 23 -10.12 -14.99 15.11
CA ALA A 23 -9.51 -13.91 15.88
C ALA A 23 -10.37 -12.63 15.78
N THR A 24 -10.83 -12.15 16.93
CA THR A 24 -11.52 -10.87 17.08
C THR A 24 -10.50 -9.74 16.98
N ILE A 25 -10.69 -8.82 16.02
CA ILE A 25 -9.96 -7.56 15.96
C ILE A 25 -10.49 -6.65 17.08
N CYS A 26 -9.62 -6.31 18.04
CA CYS A 26 -9.88 -5.30 19.07
C CYS A 26 -8.87 -4.16 18.91
N PHE A 27 -9.30 -3.03 18.37
CA PHE A 27 -8.56 -1.77 18.52
C PHE A 27 -8.80 -1.23 19.94
N SER A 28 -7.75 -1.19 20.76
CA SER A 28 -7.79 -0.54 22.07
C SER A 28 -7.76 0.99 21.90
N ARG A 29 -8.91 1.65 22.11
CA ARG A 29 -9.01 3.11 22.28
C ARG A 29 -8.34 3.54 23.59
N ALA A 30 -7.27 4.34 23.51
CA ALA A 30 -6.87 5.22 24.59
C ALA A 30 -7.79 6.46 24.58
N ALA A 31 -8.87 6.42 25.37
CA ALA A 31 -9.74 7.59 25.57
C ALA A 31 -9.10 8.55 26.59
N ALA A 32 -8.59 9.68 26.13
CA ALA A 32 -8.30 10.83 26.98
C ALA A 32 -9.61 11.53 27.33
N ALA A 33 -10.09 11.34 28.56
CA ALA A 33 -11.27 12.02 29.07
C ALA A 33 -10.93 13.48 29.42
N ALA A 34 -11.45 14.42 28.64
CA ALA A 34 -11.54 15.83 29.01
C ALA A 34 -12.63 16.00 30.06
N ALA A 35 -12.24 16.35 31.29
CA ALA A 35 -13.17 16.78 32.33
C ALA A 35 -13.14 18.32 32.43
N THR A 36 -14.23 18.93 31.99
CA THR A 36 -14.61 20.31 32.32
C THR A 36 -15.03 20.38 33.78
N SER A 37 -14.46 21.30 34.56
CA SER A 37 -15.15 21.85 35.73
C SER A 37 -14.80 23.32 35.93
N SER A 38 -15.86 24.11 35.98
CA SER A 38 -15.95 25.53 36.28
C SER A 38 -15.63 25.80 37.76
N GLY A 39 -15.09 26.99 38.03
CA GLY A 39 -14.50 27.36 39.31
C GLY A 39 -15.46 27.60 40.48
N GLU A 40 -14.86 27.78 41.66
CA GLU A 40 -15.17 28.87 42.58
C GLU A 40 -14.14 28.93 43.72
N THR A 41 -13.72 30.15 44.00
CA THR A 41 -12.82 30.58 45.08
C THR A 41 -13.54 30.49 46.43
N THR A 42 -12.87 30.03 47.49
CA THR A 42 -13.01 30.62 48.84
C THR A 42 -11.89 30.16 49.79
N THR A 43 -11.50 31.12 50.62
CA THR A 43 -10.47 31.18 51.65
C THR A 43 -10.64 30.18 52.81
N SER A 44 -9.56 29.65 53.38
CA SER A 44 -9.28 29.75 54.82
C SER A 44 -7.90 29.18 55.18
N SER A 45 -7.22 29.94 56.04
CA SER A 45 -5.95 29.73 56.73
C SER A 45 -5.82 28.41 57.52
N TYR A 46 -4.62 27.85 57.58
CA TYR A 46 -3.95 27.52 58.85
C TYR A 46 -2.42 27.51 58.69
N ILE A 47 -1.78 28.06 59.71
CA ILE A 47 -0.36 28.31 59.99
C ILE A 47 0.20 26.97 60.56
N ASP A 48 1.45 26.52 60.36
CA ASP A 48 2.65 27.04 61.02
C ASP A 48 3.94 26.28 60.65
N GLU A 49 5.06 27.03 60.77
CA GLU A 49 6.42 26.62 61.20
C GLU A 49 7.23 25.60 60.34
N THR A 50 8.48 25.84 59.89
CA THR A 50 9.57 26.73 60.31
C THR A 50 10.59 26.94 59.17
N CYS A 51 11.10 28.16 59.04
CA CYS A 51 12.35 28.50 58.34
C CYS A 51 13.59 28.07 59.15
N ILE A 52 14.74 27.88 58.47
CA ILE A 52 16.04 28.54 58.77
C ILE A 52 16.99 28.23 57.61
N ASP A 53 17.40 29.28 56.90
CA ASP A 53 18.71 29.45 56.27
C ASP A 53 19.44 30.51 57.11
N PRO A 54 20.78 30.52 57.20
CA PRO A 54 21.48 31.48 56.33
C PRO A 54 22.93 31.17 55.91
N GLU A 55 23.26 31.74 54.74
CA GLU A 55 24.51 32.44 54.36
C GLU A 55 25.82 31.68 54.05
N ALA A 56 26.11 31.66 52.74
CA ALA A 56 27.29 32.19 52.05
C ALA A 56 28.66 32.32 52.77
N SER A 57 29.71 31.69 52.21
CA SER A 57 30.97 32.38 51.86
C SER A 57 31.91 31.56 50.96
N ALA A 58 32.41 32.21 49.90
CA ALA A 58 33.78 32.23 49.36
C ALA A 58 34.54 30.94 48.94
N ASN A 59 34.80 30.88 47.62
CA ASN A 59 36.03 30.52 46.90
C ASN A 59 37.14 29.76 47.65
N THR A 60 37.50 28.57 47.15
CA THR A 60 38.90 28.18 46.91
C THR A 60 39.01 27.18 45.75
N ASN A 61 39.93 27.48 44.82
CA ASN A 61 40.39 26.57 43.77
C ASN A 61 41.12 25.38 44.39
N ILE A 62 40.66 24.16 44.11
CA ILE A 62 41.49 22.95 44.16
C ILE A 62 41.21 22.15 42.90
N ALA A 63 42.22 22.10 42.03
CA ALA A 63 42.31 21.14 40.95
C ALA A 63 42.39 19.73 41.57
N ALA A 64 41.37 18.93 41.30
CA ALA A 64 41.40 17.50 41.52
C ALA A 64 40.88 16.84 40.24
N ASP A 65 41.84 16.33 39.49
CA ASP A 65 41.72 15.25 38.53
C ASP A 65 40.68 14.22 39.03
N THR A 66 39.50 14.27 38.43
CA THR A 66 38.48 13.24 38.60
C THR A 66 38.05 12.84 37.20
N THR A 67 38.62 11.73 36.78
CA THR A 67 38.17 10.84 35.71
C THR A 67 36.71 11.09 35.35
N SER A 68 36.53 11.71 34.18
CA SER A 68 35.25 11.81 33.49
C SER A 68 34.53 10.48 33.61
N SER A 69 33.40 10.50 34.31
CA SER A 69 32.35 9.52 34.19
C SER A 69 32.19 9.14 32.72
N ASP A 70 32.25 7.84 32.43
CA ASP A 70 31.64 7.26 31.25
C ASP A 70 30.20 7.77 31.19
N SER A 71 29.97 8.83 30.41
CA SER A 71 28.66 9.11 29.89
C SER A 71 28.38 7.93 28.97
N ASP A 72 27.58 7.00 29.44
CA ASP A 72 26.91 5.99 28.66
C ASP A 72 26.15 6.75 27.55
N ILE A 73 26.83 6.96 26.41
CA ILE A 73 26.21 7.52 25.21
C ILE A 73 25.27 6.42 24.74
N SER A 74 24.04 6.43 25.28
CA SER A 74 22.97 5.56 24.81
C SER A 74 22.96 5.67 23.29
N ALA A 75 23.29 4.56 22.61
CA ALA A 75 23.36 4.50 21.16
C ALA A 75 22.11 5.12 20.53
N SER A 76 22.28 5.82 19.41
CA SER A 76 21.15 6.47 18.72
C SER A 76 20.10 5.45 18.26
N PRO A 77 18.84 5.84 18.07
CA PRO A 77 17.82 4.97 17.48
C PRO A 77 18.30 4.24 16.23
N LEU A 78 18.95 4.92 15.30
CA LEU A 78 19.49 4.32 14.08
C LEU A 78 20.55 3.26 14.36
N ALA A 79 21.51 3.55 15.24
CA ALA A 79 22.54 2.60 15.63
C ALA A 79 21.92 1.36 16.30
N LYS A 80 20.93 1.55 17.18
CA LYS A 80 20.20 0.45 17.83
C LYS A 80 19.43 -0.39 16.82
N ALA A 81 18.66 0.23 15.93
CA ALA A 81 17.87 -0.48 14.92
C ALA A 81 18.74 -1.36 14.01
N ARG A 82 19.91 -0.86 13.58
CA ARG A 82 20.88 -1.61 12.77
C ARG A 82 21.49 -2.83 13.48
N THR A 83 21.37 -2.93 14.81
CA THR A 83 21.82 -4.11 15.57
C THR A 83 20.72 -5.17 15.76
N LEU A 84 19.47 -4.84 15.46
CA LEU A 84 18.36 -5.78 15.55
C LEU A 84 18.55 -6.93 14.55
N LYS A 85 18.24 -8.14 14.99
CA LYS A 85 18.17 -9.32 14.12
C LYS A 85 16.70 -9.56 13.81
N ALA A 86 16.23 -9.01 12.69
CA ALA A 86 14.88 -9.29 12.24
C ALA A 86 14.69 -10.80 11.99
N PRO A 87 13.52 -11.34 12.36
CA PRO A 87 13.19 -12.71 12.05
C PRO A 87 13.02 -12.88 10.53
N LEU A 88 13.40 -14.05 10.01
CA LEU A 88 13.29 -14.35 8.59
C LEU A 88 11.84 -14.70 8.24
N ALA A 89 11.32 -14.09 7.18
CA ALA A 89 10.00 -14.45 6.65
C ALA A 89 10.08 -15.80 5.93
N SER A 90 9.26 -16.77 6.35
CA SER A 90 9.36 -18.16 5.90
C SER A 90 8.10 -18.67 5.21
N ALA A 91 6.93 -18.27 5.69
CA ALA A 91 5.64 -18.75 5.18
C ALA A 91 5.10 -17.92 4.00
N THR A 92 4.29 -18.53 3.14
CA THR A 92 3.60 -17.87 2.01
C THR A 92 2.07 -18.00 2.09
N GLU A 93 1.55 -18.46 3.23
CA GLU A 93 0.13 -18.61 3.52
C GLU A 93 -0.15 -18.12 4.94
N ASP A 94 -1.24 -17.36 5.12
CA ASP A 94 -1.73 -16.84 6.41
C ASP A 94 -0.63 -16.24 7.30
N ALA A 95 0.36 -15.60 6.68
CA ALA A 95 1.58 -15.13 7.33
C ALA A 95 1.60 -13.62 7.59
N GLU A 96 0.44 -12.96 7.55
CA GLU A 96 0.32 -11.51 7.77
C GLU A 96 0.77 -11.10 9.20
N PHE A 97 0.60 -12.01 10.17
CA PHE A 97 1.01 -11.84 11.56
C PHE A 97 2.31 -12.58 11.90
N GLU A 98 3.04 -13.12 10.91
CA GLU A 98 4.30 -13.81 11.13
C GLU A 98 5.28 -12.87 11.87
N HIS A 99 5.67 -13.27 13.07
CA HIS A 99 6.54 -12.50 13.97
C HIS A 99 6.02 -11.10 14.36
N SER A 100 4.70 -10.89 14.45
CA SER A 100 4.12 -9.57 14.76
C SER A 100 4.68 -8.94 16.04
N THR A 101 4.88 -9.71 17.11
CA THR A 101 5.46 -9.23 18.38
C THR A 101 6.82 -8.56 18.21
N PHE A 102 7.69 -9.06 17.32
CA PHE A 102 8.99 -8.42 17.07
C PHE A 102 8.80 -7.01 16.48
N TRP A 103 7.88 -6.87 15.53
CA TRP A 103 7.62 -5.60 14.88
C TRP A 103 6.93 -4.61 15.83
N GLU A 104 5.93 -5.07 16.57
CA GLU A 104 5.21 -4.28 17.59
C GLU A 104 6.18 -3.79 18.69
N ASP A 105 7.01 -4.68 19.25
CA ASP A 105 7.95 -4.34 20.32
C ASP A 105 9.03 -3.34 19.88
N ASN A 106 9.36 -3.32 18.58
CA ASN A 106 10.39 -2.44 18.02
C ASN A 106 9.84 -1.29 17.17
N GLY A 107 8.52 -1.14 17.06
CA GLY A 107 7.87 -0.21 16.12
C GLY A 107 8.32 1.24 16.31
N SER A 108 8.28 1.74 17.55
CA SER A 108 8.76 3.08 17.88
C SER A 108 10.25 3.27 17.57
N LEU A 109 11.09 2.27 17.90
CA LEU A 109 12.53 2.33 17.65
C LEU A 109 12.82 2.40 16.15
N LEU A 110 12.16 1.57 15.34
CA LEU A 110 12.32 1.55 13.89
C LEU A 110 11.84 2.85 13.25
N LYS A 111 10.72 3.41 13.73
CA LYS A 111 10.21 4.71 13.26
C LYS A 111 11.19 5.84 13.55
N ASP A 112 11.74 5.89 14.76
CA ASP A 112 12.72 6.89 15.16
C ASP A 112 14.03 6.73 14.37
N ALA A 113 14.46 5.48 14.13
CA ALA A 113 15.64 5.17 13.30
C ALA A 113 15.48 5.63 11.85
N TRP A 114 14.30 5.48 11.25
CA TRP A 114 14.03 5.99 9.90
C TRP A 114 14.06 7.51 9.83
N ALA A 115 13.51 8.20 10.83
CA ALA A 115 13.58 9.65 10.93
C ALA A 115 15.03 10.13 11.03
N GLU A 116 15.84 9.51 11.90
CA GLU A 116 17.27 9.82 12.04
C GLU A 116 18.06 9.51 10.75
N TRP A 117 17.79 8.37 10.10
CA TRP A 117 18.43 8.01 8.84
C TRP A 117 18.15 9.00 7.71
N GLU A 118 16.91 9.48 7.61
CA GLU A 118 16.54 10.49 6.61
C GLU A 118 17.28 11.82 6.85
N GLU A 119 17.49 12.21 8.11
CA GLU A 119 18.30 13.38 8.47
C GLU A 119 19.79 13.20 8.11
N GLU A 120 20.37 12.02 8.39
CA GLU A 120 21.76 11.68 8.04
C GLU A 120 22.01 11.70 6.53
N MET A 121 21.06 11.19 5.74
CA MET A 121 21.19 11.16 4.28
C MET A 121 21.24 12.58 3.69
N HIS A 122 21.00 13.65 4.46
CA HIS A 122 20.85 15.05 4.02
C HIS A 122 19.74 15.23 2.96
N PRO A 123 18.95 16.32 3.01
CA PRO A 123 17.92 16.60 2.01
C PRO A 123 18.46 16.66 0.56
N ASN A 124 19.76 16.91 0.40
CA ASN A 124 20.43 17.00 -0.89
C ASN A 124 20.83 15.62 -1.48
N SER A 125 20.92 14.54 -0.71
CA SER A 125 21.21 13.23 -1.33
C SER A 125 19.97 12.67 -2.04
N PHE A 126 18.77 13.03 -1.59
CA PHE A 126 17.53 12.82 -2.35
C PHE A 126 17.41 13.77 -3.56
N GLN A 127 18.19 14.86 -3.64
CA GLN A 127 18.26 15.67 -4.87
C GLN A 127 19.05 14.98 -5.99
N GLY A 128 19.95 14.04 -5.66
CA GLY A 128 20.64 13.18 -6.63
C GLY A 128 19.75 12.12 -7.25
N ALA A 129 18.67 11.73 -6.55
CA ALA A 129 17.55 11.01 -7.16
C ALA A 129 16.77 11.91 -8.15
N GLY A 130 17.11 13.19 -8.25
CA GLY A 130 16.35 14.18 -9.01
C GLY A 130 15.21 14.68 -8.15
N LYS A 131 15.21 15.97 -7.82
CA LYS A 131 13.98 16.65 -7.42
C LYS A 131 13.03 16.49 -8.61
N LEU A 132 12.11 15.53 -8.53
CA LEU A 132 11.06 15.41 -9.52
C LEU A 132 10.38 16.77 -9.57
N VAL A 133 10.45 17.42 -10.73
CA VAL A 133 9.54 18.53 -11.01
C VAL A 133 8.16 17.88 -11.05
N ASP A 134 7.24 18.34 -10.21
CA ASP A 134 5.90 17.74 -10.00
C ASP A 134 5.35 17.10 -11.28
N GLY A 135 5.04 15.80 -11.21
CA GLY A 135 4.44 15.03 -12.31
C GLY A 135 5.38 14.49 -13.40
N SER A 136 6.69 14.78 -13.40
CA SER A 136 7.60 14.34 -14.48
C SER A 136 7.86 12.82 -14.55
N PHE A 137 7.44 12.08 -13.53
CA PHE A 137 7.56 10.61 -13.47
C PHE A 137 6.34 9.89 -14.06
N ILE A 138 5.19 10.56 -14.20
CA ILE A 138 3.99 10.01 -14.86
C ILE A 138 4.12 10.19 -16.37
N ASN A 139 3.57 9.27 -17.15
CA ASN A 139 3.45 9.40 -18.60
C ASN A 139 2.83 10.76 -18.96
N PRO A 140 3.48 11.60 -19.79
CA PRO A 140 3.03 12.96 -20.05
C PRO A 140 1.60 13.07 -20.61
N VAL A 141 1.19 12.11 -21.45
CA VAL A 141 -0.16 12.10 -22.04
C VAL A 141 -1.22 11.83 -20.95
N LEU A 142 -0.94 10.86 -20.08
CA LEU A 142 -1.81 10.56 -18.95
C LEU A 142 -1.81 11.71 -17.93
N SER A 143 -0.64 12.30 -17.62
CA SER A 143 -0.53 13.42 -16.69
C SER A 143 -1.39 14.60 -17.13
N MET A 144 -1.34 14.97 -18.41
CA MET A 144 -2.18 16.03 -18.97
C MET A 144 -3.67 15.70 -18.85
N ALA A 145 -4.07 14.46 -19.18
CA ALA A 145 -5.47 14.05 -19.08
C ALA A 145 -6.00 14.10 -17.64
N LEU A 146 -5.16 13.70 -16.66
CA LEU A 146 -5.48 13.82 -15.24
C LEU A 146 -5.64 15.29 -14.83
N GLU A 147 -4.68 16.16 -15.18
CA GLU A 147 -4.71 17.60 -14.87
C GLU A 147 -5.94 18.30 -15.44
N ASP A 148 -6.31 17.99 -16.68
CA ASP A 148 -7.52 18.51 -17.33
C ASP A 148 -8.79 18.06 -16.59
N ALA A 149 -8.86 16.79 -16.19
CA ALA A 149 -9.99 16.24 -15.46
C ALA A 149 -10.13 16.82 -14.04
N PHE A 150 -9.02 17.05 -13.32
CA PHE A 150 -9.05 17.75 -12.03
C PHE A 150 -9.51 19.22 -12.17
N SER A 151 -8.95 19.92 -13.17
CA SER A 151 -9.22 21.34 -13.39
C SER A 151 -10.66 21.58 -13.81
N ASN A 152 -11.20 20.75 -14.71
CA ASN A 152 -12.55 20.88 -15.24
C ASN A 152 -13.27 19.52 -15.34
N PRO A 153 -13.73 18.95 -14.21
CA PRO A 153 -14.38 17.64 -14.18
C PRO A 153 -15.60 17.62 -15.09
N SER A 154 -15.58 16.73 -16.09
CA SER A 154 -16.69 16.48 -17.00
C SER A 154 -16.58 15.08 -17.60
N GLU A 155 -17.69 14.52 -18.07
CA GLU A 155 -17.74 13.23 -18.76
C GLU A 155 -16.74 13.16 -19.93
N LEU A 156 -16.50 14.29 -20.62
CA LEU A 156 -15.53 14.37 -21.72
C LEU A 156 -14.09 14.22 -21.21
N MET A 157 -13.75 14.83 -20.08
CA MET A 157 -12.40 14.71 -19.50
C MET A 157 -12.19 13.31 -18.92
N GLU A 158 -13.21 12.72 -18.27
CA GLU A 158 -13.15 11.33 -17.83
C GLU A 158 -12.95 10.35 -18.99
N ALA A 159 -13.66 10.55 -20.10
CA ALA A 159 -13.46 9.73 -21.29
C ALA A 159 -12.00 9.79 -21.81
N SER A 160 -11.37 10.97 -21.73
CA SER A 160 -9.95 11.15 -22.08
C SER A 160 -9.03 10.32 -21.16
N VAL A 161 -9.21 10.41 -19.84
CA VAL A 161 -8.44 9.61 -18.88
C VAL A 161 -8.70 8.12 -19.11
N LYS A 162 -9.95 7.70 -19.19
CA LYS A 162 -10.36 6.31 -19.41
C LYS A 162 -9.74 5.72 -20.67
N SER A 163 -9.63 6.50 -21.75
CA SER A 163 -8.98 6.05 -22.99
C SER A 163 -7.50 5.68 -22.79
N ASN A 164 -6.77 6.40 -21.92
CA ASN A 164 -5.38 6.07 -21.58
C ASN A 164 -5.26 4.75 -20.80
N TRP A 165 -6.29 4.39 -20.04
CA TRP A 165 -6.37 3.14 -19.25
C TRP A 165 -6.91 1.93 -20.04
N MET A 166 -7.28 2.14 -21.30
CA MET A 166 -7.76 1.09 -22.20
C MET A 166 -6.80 0.84 -23.37
N ASN A 167 -5.74 1.65 -23.50
CA ASN A 167 -4.86 1.66 -24.68
C ASN A 167 -3.50 0.97 -24.46
N SER A 168 -3.35 0.11 -23.45
CA SER A 168 -2.09 -0.62 -23.25
C SER A 168 -1.96 -1.76 -24.27
N ASN A 169 -1.41 -1.41 -25.44
CA ASN A 169 -0.62 -2.21 -26.40
C ASN A 169 -0.99 -1.86 -27.84
N HIS A 170 -0.46 -0.73 -28.33
CA HIS A 170 -0.18 -0.56 -29.75
C HIS A 170 1.16 -1.23 -30.07
N ASP A 171 1.20 -2.56 -30.01
CA ASP A 171 2.13 -3.28 -30.88
C ASP A 171 1.34 -3.63 -32.14
N GLU A 172 1.46 -2.82 -33.20
CA GLU A 172 0.73 -3.06 -34.45
C GLU A 172 1.06 -4.42 -35.08
N GLU A 173 2.16 -5.05 -34.64
CA GLU A 173 2.64 -6.35 -35.12
C GLU A 173 2.06 -7.55 -34.34
N HIS A 174 1.56 -7.35 -33.12
CA HIS A 174 0.98 -8.41 -32.28
C HIS A 174 -0.43 -8.02 -31.85
N HIS A 175 -1.43 -8.81 -32.24
CA HIS A 175 -2.87 -8.62 -31.96
C HIS A 175 -3.16 -7.92 -30.62
N PRO A 176 -4.10 -6.94 -30.56
CA PRO A 176 -4.41 -6.23 -29.33
C PRO A 176 -4.77 -7.25 -28.24
N THR A 177 -3.96 -7.28 -27.19
CA THR A 177 -4.21 -8.14 -26.03
C THR A 177 -5.52 -7.66 -25.40
N LEU A 178 -6.57 -8.47 -25.51
CA LEU A 178 -7.83 -8.16 -24.85
C LEU A 178 -7.61 -8.28 -23.34
N LEU A 179 -7.68 -7.14 -22.62
CA LEU A 179 -7.57 -7.15 -21.16
C LEU A 179 -8.73 -7.94 -20.55
N PRO A 180 -8.50 -8.65 -19.43
CA PRO A 180 -9.58 -9.28 -18.68
C PRO A 180 -10.66 -8.27 -18.30
N LYS A 181 -11.91 -8.73 -18.20
CA LYS A 181 -13.04 -7.84 -17.89
C LYS A 181 -12.81 -7.16 -16.53
N GLY A 182 -12.98 -5.84 -16.49
CA GLY A 182 -12.80 -5.06 -15.26
C GLY A 182 -11.36 -4.87 -14.81
N VAL A 183 -10.39 -5.26 -15.66
CA VAL A 183 -8.98 -4.92 -15.51
C VAL A 183 -8.65 -3.84 -16.53
N TYR A 184 -8.06 -2.76 -16.06
CA TYR A 184 -7.63 -1.65 -16.89
C TYR A 184 -6.13 -1.48 -16.75
N ALA A 185 -5.47 -1.03 -17.81
CA ALA A 185 -4.03 -0.94 -17.82
C ALA A 185 -3.52 0.24 -18.63
N THR A 186 -2.38 0.79 -18.22
CA THR A 186 -1.78 1.96 -18.85
C THR A 186 -0.27 1.97 -18.67
N GLN A 187 0.44 2.67 -19.56
CA GLN A 187 1.81 3.06 -19.28
C GLN A 187 1.78 4.23 -18.29
N LEU A 188 1.89 3.92 -16.99
CA LEU A 188 1.75 4.91 -15.94
C LEU A 188 3.03 5.72 -15.75
N LEU A 189 4.17 5.04 -15.65
CA LEU A 189 5.45 5.67 -15.33
C LEU A 189 6.32 5.86 -16.58
N THR A 190 7.10 6.93 -16.59
CA THR A 190 8.23 7.08 -17.51
C THR A 190 9.41 6.22 -17.05
N PRO A 191 10.35 5.83 -17.94
CA PRO A 191 11.56 5.12 -17.52
C PRO A 191 12.36 5.83 -16.43
N SER A 192 12.47 7.16 -16.51
CA SER A 192 13.10 7.98 -15.46
C SER A 192 12.30 7.95 -14.15
N GLY A 193 10.97 7.90 -14.24
CA GLY A 193 10.09 7.71 -13.09
C GLY A 193 10.36 6.37 -12.38
N VAL A 194 10.41 5.27 -13.13
CA VAL A 194 10.76 3.96 -12.56
C VAL A 194 12.14 3.98 -11.90
N SER A 195 13.14 4.53 -12.57
CA SER A 195 14.50 4.66 -12.03
C SER A 195 14.57 5.47 -10.73
N HIS A 196 13.80 6.57 -10.66
CA HIS A 196 13.70 7.37 -9.45
C HIS A 196 13.12 6.56 -8.27
N ILE A 197 11.99 5.88 -8.50
CA ILE A 197 11.33 5.07 -7.47
C ILE A 197 12.24 3.93 -7.01
N ARG A 198 12.87 3.21 -7.95
CA ARG A 198 13.84 2.16 -7.64
C ARG A 198 15.01 2.68 -6.82
N THR A 199 15.54 3.87 -7.13
CA THR A 199 16.61 4.51 -6.35
C THR A 199 16.19 4.74 -4.90
N LEU A 200 14.98 5.27 -4.65
CA LEU A 200 14.47 5.49 -3.29
C LEU A 200 14.32 4.17 -2.52
N LEU A 201 13.78 3.13 -3.17
CA LEU A 201 13.61 1.81 -2.59
C LEU A 201 14.97 1.14 -2.30
N ASP A 202 15.95 1.29 -3.19
CA ASP A 202 17.29 0.73 -3.02
C ASP A 202 18.04 1.44 -1.88
N MET A 203 17.88 2.76 -1.73
CA MET A 203 18.41 3.49 -0.57
C MET A 203 17.80 2.98 0.74
N ALA A 204 16.48 2.75 0.77
CA ALA A 204 15.82 2.20 1.95
C ALA A 204 16.31 0.78 2.28
N THR A 205 16.35 -0.11 1.30
CA THR A 205 16.77 -1.52 1.51
C THR A 205 18.25 -1.67 1.87
N THR A 206 19.11 -0.70 1.51
CA THR A 206 20.53 -0.67 1.89
C THR A 206 20.83 0.11 3.17
N SER A 207 19.80 0.66 3.84
CA SER A 207 19.94 1.45 5.08
C SER A 207 20.51 0.65 6.27
N GLY A 208 20.34 -0.67 6.25
CA GLY A 208 20.62 -1.57 7.38
C GLY A 208 19.55 -1.56 8.47
N ILE A 209 18.46 -0.81 8.30
CA ILE A 209 17.30 -0.83 9.20
C ILE A 209 16.42 -2.03 8.81
N PRO A 210 16.00 -2.88 9.75
CA PRO A 210 15.09 -3.98 9.43
C PRO A 210 13.75 -3.50 8.87
N THR A 211 13.23 -4.23 7.87
CA THR A 211 11.94 -3.96 7.25
C THR A 211 11.04 -5.19 7.32
N ARG A 212 9.75 -4.97 7.54
CA ARG A 212 8.74 -6.04 7.57
C ARG A 212 8.40 -6.51 6.15
N ARG A 213 8.09 -7.81 6.02
CA ARG A 213 7.53 -8.42 4.80
C ARG A 213 6.28 -7.67 4.33
N PRO A 214 5.96 -7.65 3.03
CA PRO A 214 4.89 -6.81 2.51
C PRO A 214 3.47 -7.30 2.81
N ASN A 215 3.23 -8.61 2.82
CA ASN A 215 1.92 -9.21 3.09
C ASN A 215 2.06 -10.70 3.49
N GLY A 216 0.96 -11.40 3.76
CA GLY A 216 0.95 -12.81 4.18
C GLY A 216 1.33 -13.83 3.10
N MET A 217 1.39 -13.45 1.82
CA MET A 217 1.69 -14.36 0.71
C MET A 217 3.06 -14.14 0.06
N ASN A 218 3.68 -12.98 0.30
CA ASN A 218 4.98 -12.60 -0.22
C ASN A 218 5.95 -12.35 0.94
N ARG A 219 7.15 -12.90 0.82
CA ARG A 219 8.22 -12.78 1.81
C ARG A 219 9.15 -11.62 1.50
N HIS A 220 9.25 -11.23 0.23
CA HIS A 220 10.18 -10.20 -0.24
C HIS A 220 9.49 -8.92 -0.70
N GLY A 221 9.85 -7.81 -0.06
CA GLY A 221 9.28 -6.50 -0.31
C GLY A 221 9.37 -5.62 0.95
N ILE A 222 8.79 -4.44 0.88
CA ILE A 222 8.67 -3.51 2.02
C ILE A 222 7.28 -2.89 2.07
N ILE A 223 6.82 -2.56 3.28
CA ILE A 223 5.58 -1.83 3.52
C ILE A 223 5.85 -0.31 3.47
N LEU A 224 4.97 0.42 2.79
CA LEU A 224 4.99 1.87 2.58
C LEU A 224 3.76 2.57 3.19
N ASP A 225 3.12 1.92 4.16
CA ASP A 225 2.09 2.49 5.02
C ASP A 225 2.71 2.89 6.37
N PRO A 226 2.75 4.20 6.71
CA PRO A 226 3.41 4.68 7.93
C PRO A 226 2.70 4.28 9.23
N ASN A 227 1.50 3.70 9.15
CA ASN A 227 0.73 3.23 10.30
C ASN A 227 1.07 1.78 10.70
N VAL A 228 1.92 1.09 9.94
CA VAL A 228 2.31 -0.29 10.19
C VAL A 228 3.69 -0.37 10.84
N ASP A 229 3.78 -1.08 11.96
CA ASP A 229 5.06 -1.36 12.61
C ASP A 229 5.97 -2.20 11.68
N GLY A 230 7.20 -1.72 11.52
CA GLY A 230 8.20 -2.29 10.60
C GLY A 230 8.10 -1.79 9.15
N ALA A 231 7.23 -0.82 8.86
CA ALA A 231 7.18 -0.12 7.58
C ALA A 231 8.37 0.82 7.35
N VAL A 232 8.45 1.40 6.15
CA VAL A 232 9.45 2.38 5.73
C VAL A 232 8.80 3.77 5.57
N PRO A 233 8.70 4.58 6.64
CA PRO A 233 8.06 5.89 6.61
C PRO A 233 9.01 7.01 6.16
N VAL A 234 9.77 6.78 5.08
CA VAL A 234 10.66 7.81 4.49
C VAL A 234 9.79 8.83 3.73
N LYS A 235 9.93 10.13 4.04
CA LYS A 235 9.02 11.18 3.54
C LYS A 235 8.96 11.24 2.02
N ALA A 236 10.08 11.02 1.34
CA ALA A 236 10.13 10.99 -0.11
C ALA A 236 9.26 9.85 -0.70
N LEU A 237 9.29 8.66 -0.09
CA LEU A 237 8.47 7.53 -0.49
C LEU A 237 6.99 7.74 -0.12
N LEU A 238 6.72 8.27 1.08
CA LEU A 238 5.36 8.58 1.51
C LEU A 238 4.71 9.64 0.61
N ASN A 239 5.40 10.73 0.30
CA ASN A 239 4.90 11.76 -0.61
C ASN A 239 4.61 11.20 -2.02
N LEU A 240 5.48 10.31 -2.52
CA LEU A 240 5.23 9.61 -3.78
C LEU A 240 3.96 8.76 -3.73
N VAL A 241 3.75 7.99 -2.66
CA VAL A 241 2.59 7.10 -2.55
C VAL A 241 1.30 7.89 -2.29
N GLU A 242 1.32 8.81 -1.32
CA GLU A 242 0.12 9.53 -0.85
C GLU A 242 -0.33 10.59 -1.85
N GLU A 243 0.57 11.51 -2.23
CA GLU A 243 0.19 12.67 -3.02
C GLU A 243 0.20 12.37 -4.52
N GLU A 244 1.28 11.75 -4.97
CA GLU A 244 1.56 11.59 -6.38
C GLU A 244 0.87 10.37 -7.01
N LEU A 245 0.71 9.27 -6.27
CA LEU A 245 0.00 8.08 -6.75
C LEU A 245 -1.45 8.05 -6.24
N ASN A 246 -1.69 8.05 -4.93
CA ASN A 246 -3.04 7.86 -4.39
C ASN A 246 -3.98 9.03 -4.72
N ASN A 247 -3.62 10.24 -4.32
CA ASN A 247 -4.48 11.43 -4.48
C ASN A 247 -4.63 11.83 -5.95
N ARG A 248 -3.54 11.77 -6.73
CA ARG A 248 -3.52 12.20 -8.13
C ARG A 248 -3.95 11.13 -9.13
N VAL A 249 -3.79 9.84 -8.82
CA VAL A 249 -4.06 8.74 -9.76
C VAL A 249 -5.10 7.76 -9.20
N VAL A 250 -4.77 7.01 -8.16
CA VAL A 250 -5.54 5.80 -7.80
C VAL A 250 -6.98 6.10 -7.39
N ARG A 251 -7.17 7.09 -6.52
CA ARG A 251 -8.51 7.50 -6.05
C ARG A 251 -9.41 8.00 -7.18
N PRO A 252 -9.06 9.07 -7.92
CA PRO A 252 -9.94 9.58 -8.97
C PRO A 252 -10.16 8.57 -10.11
N VAL A 253 -9.12 7.83 -10.50
CA VAL A 253 -9.24 6.80 -11.55
C VAL A 253 -10.08 5.63 -11.08
N GLY A 254 -9.88 5.13 -9.85
CA GLY A 254 -10.68 4.05 -9.28
C GLY A 254 -12.17 4.41 -9.22
N ARG A 255 -12.50 5.60 -8.72
CA ARG A 255 -13.87 6.13 -8.71
C ARG A 255 -14.47 6.24 -10.12
N MET A 256 -13.68 6.66 -11.11
CA MET A 256 -14.13 6.79 -12.51
C MET A 256 -14.34 5.42 -13.19
N LEU A 257 -13.45 4.46 -12.95
CA LEU A 257 -13.51 3.14 -13.58
C LEU A 257 -14.56 2.22 -12.94
N PHE A 258 -14.79 2.38 -11.64
CA PHE A 258 -15.71 1.57 -10.85
C PHE A 258 -16.75 2.42 -10.09
N PRO A 259 -17.55 3.25 -10.80
CA PRO A 259 -18.45 4.21 -10.17
C PRO A 259 -19.60 3.55 -9.39
N ASP A 260 -19.88 2.28 -9.67
CA ASP A 260 -20.83 1.47 -8.91
C ASP A 260 -20.20 0.77 -7.70
N ARG A 261 -18.88 0.84 -7.50
CA ARG A 261 -18.20 0.18 -6.36
C ARG A 261 -17.58 1.15 -5.38
N VAL A 262 -17.19 2.34 -5.83
CA VAL A 262 -16.48 3.32 -5.02
C VAL A 262 -17.37 4.52 -4.76
N GLY A 263 -17.76 4.70 -3.50
CA GLY A 263 -18.44 5.88 -2.98
C GLY A 263 -17.50 6.77 -2.14
N CYS A 264 -18.09 7.74 -1.46
CA CYS A 264 -17.37 8.78 -0.72
C CYS A 264 -16.52 8.28 0.45
N GLU A 265 -16.87 7.14 1.02
CA GLU A 265 -16.28 6.60 2.25
C GLU A 265 -15.43 5.34 1.99
N ASP A 266 -15.32 4.93 0.73
CA ASP A 266 -14.76 3.64 0.31
C ASP A 266 -13.26 3.68 0.00
N ASP A 267 -12.64 4.86 -0.15
CA ASP A 267 -11.22 4.99 -0.51
C ASP A 267 -10.45 5.98 0.37
N LEU A 268 -10.90 6.11 1.62
CA LEU A 268 -10.36 7.03 2.62
C LEU A 268 -8.97 6.64 3.13
N SER A 269 -8.64 5.35 3.10
CA SER A 269 -7.37 4.80 3.56
C SER A 269 -6.71 3.94 2.49
N TYR A 270 -5.45 3.61 2.71
CA TYR A 270 -4.68 2.79 1.78
C TYR A 270 -3.69 1.88 2.51
N PHE A 271 -3.27 0.81 1.84
CA PHE A 271 -2.12 0.00 2.21
C PHE A 271 -1.23 -0.15 0.99
N ALA A 272 0.01 0.34 1.06
CA ALA A 272 0.96 0.32 -0.04
C ALA A 272 2.17 -0.52 0.31
N PHE A 273 2.64 -1.33 -0.64
CA PHE A 273 3.78 -2.22 -0.42
C PHE A 273 4.44 -2.59 -1.75
N THR A 274 5.69 -3.04 -1.67
CA THR A 274 6.39 -3.60 -2.82
C THR A 274 6.43 -5.12 -2.75
N ILE A 275 6.52 -5.77 -3.90
CA ILE A 275 6.76 -7.21 -4.00
C ILE A 275 7.97 -7.44 -4.89
N ARG A 276 8.80 -8.43 -4.53
CA ARG A 276 9.88 -8.93 -5.38
C ARG A 276 9.71 -10.42 -5.66
N TYR A 277 9.54 -10.76 -6.92
CA TYR A 277 9.64 -12.12 -7.41
C TYR A 277 11.06 -12.39 -7.92
N ASP A 278 11.54 -13.63 -7.79
CA ASP A 278 12.90 -14.02 -8.21
C ASP A 278 12.91 -15.40 -8.85
N GLY A 279 12.96 -15.43 -10.18
CA GLY A 279 13.00 -16.64 -11.01
C GLY A 279 14.42 -17.10 -11.37
N SER A 280 15.45 -16.68 -10.62
CA SER A 280 16.80 -17.25 -10.80
C SER A 280 16.80 -18.78 -10.61
N GLU A 281 17.70 -19.49 -11.24
CA GLU A 281 17.93 -20.90 -10.88
C GLU A 281 18.74 -20.93 -9.58
N ASP A 282 18.31 -21.74 -8.61
CA ASP A 282 19.19 -22.07 -7.49
C ASP A 282 20.27 -23.03 -8.02
N ASP A 283 21.52 -22.88 -7.55
CA ASP A 283 22.60 -23.85 -7.84
C ASP A 283 22.28 -25.26 -7.26
N ASP A 284 21.22 -25.36 -6.45
CA ASP A 284 20.69 -26.58 -5.88
C ASP A 284 19.44 -27.03 -6.66
N ASN A 285 19.46 -28.28 -7.13
CA ASN A 285 18.42 -28.96 -7.93
C ASN A 285 17.07 -29.14 -7.21
N ASP A 286 16.65 -28.23 -6.35
CA ASP A 286 15.34 -28.26 -5.71
C ASP A 286 14.32 -27.53 -6.57
N ASN A 287 13.79 -28.28 -7.54
CA ASN A 287 12.54 -27.95 -8.23
C ASN A 287 11.30 -28.02 -7.30
N ASP A 288 11.50 -28.33 -6.02
CA ASP A 288 10.44 -28.36 -5.03
C ASP A 288 10.37 -27.00 -4.32
N ASN A 289 9.40 -26.19 -4.73
CA ASN A 289 8.80 -25.13 -3.90
C ASN A 289 8.03 -25.76 -2.70
N ASP A 290 8.53 -26.87 -2.13
CA ASP A 290 7.91 -27.50 -0.99
C ASP A 290 8.22 -26.63 0.22
N ASP A 291 7.16 -26.00 0.76
CA ASP A 291 7.24 -25.12 1.92
C ASP A 291 7.81 -25.84 3.17
N ASN A 292 8.03 -27.16 3.09
CA ASN A 292 8.54 -28.03 4.14
C ASN A 292 10.08 -28.17 4.22
N ASP A 293 10.87 -27.61 3.29
CA ASP A 293 12.33 -27.63 3.45
C ASP A 293 12.83 -26.45 4.31
N GLU A 294 13.28 -26.77 5.52
CA GLU A 294 13.92 -25.85 6.47
C GLU A 294 15.42 -25.61 6.14
N SER A 295 16.00 -26.30 5.14
CA SER A 295 17.44 -26.27 4.88
C SER A 295 17.90 -25.18 3.90
N SER A 296 17.01 -24.60 3.09
CA SER A 296 17.37 -23.56 2.11
C SER A 296 17.49 -22.16 2.73
N THR A 297 18.68 -21.56 2.63
CA THR A 297 19.06 -20.29 3.31
C THR A 297 18.43 -19.00 2.76
N LEU A 298 17.54 -19.04 1.76
CA LEU A 298 16.69 -17.90 1.39
C LEU A 298 15.65 -18.39 0.37
N LYS A 299 14.48 -18.82 0.85
CA LYS A 299 13.36 -19.19 -0.04
C LYS A 299 13.06 -18.02 -1.01
N ARG A 300 12.64 -18.28 -2.24
CA ARG A 300 12.35 -17.26 -3.28
C ARG A 300 10.86 -17.21 -3.65
N ASP A 301 10.32 -16.03 -3.87
CA ASP A 301 8.93 -15.90 -4.32
C ASP A 301 8.93 -16.00 -5.85
N VAL A 302 8.42 -17.09 -6.40
CA VAL A 302 8.40 -17.31 -7.86
C VAL A 302 7.01 -17.13 -8.47
N LYS A 303 5.96 -17.20 -7.67
CA LYS A 303 4.56 -17.12 -8.12
C LYS A 303 3.70 -16.54 -7.00
N LEU A 304 2.43 -16.26 -7.31
CA LEU A 304 1.45 -15.87 -6.31
C LEU A 304 0.22 -16.76 -6.46
N LYS A 305 -0.18 -17.40 -5.35
CA LYS A 305 -1.38 -18.21 -5.27
C LYS A 305 -2.60 -17.35 -5.58
N GLU A 306 -3.64 -17.98 -6.12
CA GLU A 306 -4.87 -17.27 -6.43
C GLU A 306 -5.53 -16.75 -5.15
N HIS A 307 -5.98 -15.50 -5.18
CA HIS A 307 -6.58 -14.82 -4.03
C HIS A 307 -7.48 -13.66 -4.50
N ARG A 308 -8.06 -12.96 -3.53
CA ARG A 308 -8.66 -11.63 -3.68
C ARG A 308 -7.92 -10.69 -2.73
N ASP A 309 -7.85 -9.41 -3.08
CA ASP A 309 -7.24 -8.41 -2.21
C ASP A 309 -8.23 -7.93 -1.16
N ALA A 310 -7.72 -7.56 0.02
CA ALA A 310 -8.46 -6.84 1.04
C ALA A 310 -8.54 -5.35 0.68
N SER A 311 -9.12 -5.06 -0.48
CA SER A 311 -9.23 -3.71 -1.04
C SER A 311 -10.51 -3.59 -1.87
N ILE A 312 -10.97 -2.36 -2.07
CA ILE A 312 -12.00 -2.05 -3.05
C ILE A 312 -11.37 -1.87 -4.43
N VAL A 313 -10.24 -1.14 -4.49
CA VAL A 313 -9.45 -0.93 -5.69
C VAL A 313 -8.00 -1.29 -5.41
N THR A 314 -7.40 -2.05 -6.32
CA THR A 314 -5.97 -2.38 -6.33
C THR A 314 -5.31 -1.73 -7.54
N LEU A 315 -4.25 -0.96 -7.30
CA LEU A 315 -3.26 -0.57 -8.30
C LEU A 315 -2.04 -1.49 -8.18
N ASN A 316 -1.51 -1.99 -9.28
CA ASN A 316 -0.27 -2.73 -9.33
C ASN A 316 0.62 -2.22 -10.46
N ILE A 317 1.80 -1.69 -10.12
CA ILE A 317 2.76 -1.07 -11.04
C ILE A 317 4.00 -1.93 -11.15
N ASN A 318 4.44 -2.24 -12.37
CA ASN A 318 5.75 -2.85 -12.59
C ASN A 318 6.87 -1.81 -12.47
N LEU A 319 7.88 -2.12 -11.66
CA LEU A 319 9.02 -1.27 -11.37
C LEU A 319 10.35 -1.79 -11.97
N ASN A 320 10.30 -2.75 -12.89
CA ASN A 320 11.51 -3.15 -13.60
C ASN A 320 12.02 -2.01 -14.48
N LEU A 321 13.34 -1.87 -14.56
CA LEU A 321 13.97 -0.95 -15.51
C LEU A 321 13.80 -1.49 -16.95
N PRO A 322 13.85 -0.64 -17.99
CA PRO A 322 13.71 -1.09 -19.39
C PRO A 322 14.66 -2.22 -19.82
N GLU A 323 15.86 -2.25 -19.25
CA GLU A 323 16.89 -3.27 -19.48
C GLU A 323 16.70 -4.55 -18.66
N GLU A 324 15.79 -4.55 -17.68
CA GLU A 324 15.51 -5.68 -16.79
C GLU A 324 14.37 -6.53 -17.37
N GLY A 325 14.72 -7.55 -18.15
CA GLY A 325 13.76 -8.51 -18.70
C GLY A 325 13.60 -9.78 -17.84
N TYR A 326 12.39 -10.33 -17.82
CA TYR A 326 12.04 -11.64 -17.25
C TYR A 326 11.00 -12.33 -18.15
N THR A 327 10.80 -13.64 -17.96
CA THR A 327 9.77 -14.40 -18.67
C THR A 327 8.74 -15.00 -17.72
N GLY A 328 7.55 -15.26 -18.26
CA GLY A 328 6.39 -15.65 -17.47
C GLY A 328 5.95 -14.52 -16.55
N SER A 329 5.47 -14.90 -15.36
CA SER A 329 4.98 -13.97 -14.34
C SER A 329 3.74 -13.17 -14.75
N GLU A 330 2.99 -13.55 -15.78
CA GLU A 330 1.72 -12.92 -16.12
C GLU A 330 0.79 -12.90 -14.89
N VAL A 331 0.10 -11.78 -14.68
CA VAL A 331 -1.01 -11.73 -13.72
C VAL A 331 -2.22 -12.32 -14.41
N TYR A 332 -2.78 -13.40 -13.86
CA TYR A 332 -4.01 -14.00 -14.38
C TYR A 332 -5.20 -13.59 -13.53
N PHE A 333 -6.34 -13.39 -14.17
CA PHE A 333 -7.62 -13.04 -13.56
C PHE A 333 -8.67 -14.09 -13.89
N ARG A 334 -9.54 -14.36 -12.93
CA ARG A 334 -10.70 -15.24 -13.09
C ARG A 334 -11.95 -14.54 -12.59
N ASP A 335 -13.08 -14.83 -13.24
CA ASP A 335 -14.42 -14.46 -12.78
C ASP A 335 -14.56 -12.99 -12.35
N PHE A 336 -14.99 -12.15 -13.28
CA PHE A 336 -15.28 -10.76 -12.95
C PHE A 336 -16.32 -10.68 -11.79
N PRO A 337 -16.04 -9.96 -10.70
CA PRO A 337 -16.93 -9.87 -9.54
C PRO A 337 -18.24 -9.15 -9.93
N SER A 338 -19.27 -9.94 -10.23
CA SER A 338 -20.61 -9.44 -10.53
C SER A 338 -21.50 -9.48 -9.29
N ALA A 339 -22.43 -8.54 -9.14
CA ALA A 339 -23.38 -8.55 -8.03
C ALA A 339 -24.33 -9.77 -8.04
N ASP A 340 -24.43 -10.44 -9.19
CA ASP A 340 -25.20 -11.68 -9.38
C ASP A 340 -24.37 -12.94 -9.11
N ASP A 341 -23.11 -12.80 -8.69
CA ASP A 341 -22.24 -13.93 -8.35
C ASP A 341 -22.57 -14.48 -6.94
N ASP A 342 -23.82 -14.91 -6.78
CA ASP A 342 -24.28 -15.82 -5.72
C ASP A 342 -23.92 -17.26 -6.10
N SER A 343 -22.73 -17.48 -6.68
CA SER A 343 -22.20 -18.81 -6.91
C SER A 343 -21.75 -19.43 -5.58
N THR A 344 -22.75 -19.75 -4.77
CA THR A 344 -22.80 -20.90 -3.88
C THR A 344 -22.68 -22.23 -4.65
N ASP A 345 -22.03 -22.22 -5.82
CA ASP A 345 -21.75 -23.42 -6.59
C ASP A 345 -20.62 -24.20 -5.92
N SER A 346 -21.04 -24.85 -4.84
CA SER A 346 -20.36 -25.88 -4.08
C SER A 346 -20.18 -27.17 -4.90
N SER A 347 -20.31 -27.10 -6.23
CA SER A 347 -20.02 -28.19 -7.16
C SER A 347 -18.69 -28.07 -7.88
N VAL A 348 -17.82 -27.10 -7.53
CA VAL A 348 -16.39 -27.26 -7.83
C VAL A 348 -15.92 -28.51 -7.07
N PRO A 349 -15.55 -29.61 -7.75
CA PRO A 349 -15.09 -30.80 -7.06
C PRO A 349 -13.81 -30.42 -6.32
N GLU A 350 -13.77 -30.63 -4.99
CA GLU A 350 -12.62 -30.35 -4.11
C GLU A 350 -11.28 -30.99 -4.56
N ASN A 351 -11.26 -31.78 -5.65
CA ASN A 351 -10.15 -32.65 -6.00
C ASN A 351 -9.58 -32.49 -7.42
N ASN A 352 -9.92 -31.43 -8.18
CA ASN A 352 -9.29 -31.15 -9.48
C ASN A 352 -8.60 -29.78 -9.52
N TYR A 353 -7.73 -29.51 -8.55
CA TYR A 353 -6.65 -28.57 -8.77
C TYR A 353 -5.55 -29.26 -9.60
N GLU A 354 -5.80 -29.46 -10.89
CA GLU A 354 -4.72 -29.70 -11.84
C GLU A 354 -4.20 -28.31 -12.21
N TRP A 355 -3.08 -27.91 -11.58
CA TRP A 355 -2.38 -26.63 -11.80
C TRP A 355 -1.89 -26.45 -13.25
N ASP A 356 -2.02 -27.49 -14.06
CA ASP A 356 -1.55 -27.53 -15.43
C ASP A 356 -2.71 -27.25 -16.40
N VAL A 357 -2.46 -26.30 -17.30
CA VAL A 357 -3.36 -25.87 -18.38
C VAL A 357 -4.39 -24.80 -17.98
N ILE A 358 -3.90 -23.61 -17.62
CA ILE A 358 -4.63 -22.39 -17.98
C ILE A 358 -4.54 -22.26 -19.51
N SER A 359 -5.55 -22.73 -20.22
CA SER A 359 -5.72 -22.37 -21.62
C SER A 359 -6.11 -20.89 -21.68
N PRO A 360 -5.36 -20.02 -22.37
CA PRO A 360 -5.79 -18.65 -22.63
C PRO A 360 -7.16 -18.68 -23.31
N GLY A 361 -8.21 -18.22 -22.63
CA GLY A 361 -9.54 -18.02 -23.20
C GLY A 361 -10.66 -18.97 -22.77
N ASP A 362 -10.49 -19.80 -21.74
CA ASP A 362 -11.55 -20.75 -21.31
C ASP A 362 -12.44 -20.28 -20.15
N ASP A 363 -12.17 -19.11 -19.54
CA ASP A 363 -13.13 -18.43 -18.68
C ASP A 363 -13.79 -17.27 -19.43
N LYS A 364 -15.13 -17.22 -19.43
CA LYS A 364 -15.90 -16.24 -20.21
C LYS A 364 -15.65 -14.77 -19.82
N ASN A 365 -14.76 -14.49 -18.85
CA ASN A 365 -14.44 -13.15 -18.34
C ASN A 365 -12.98 -12.99 -17.85
N GLY A 366 -12.13 -14.02 -17.87
CA GLY A 366 -10.76 -13.94 -17.35
C GLY A 366 -9.70 -13.81 -18.44
N GLY A 367 -8.44 -13.95 -18.05
CA GLY A 367 -7.30 -13.79 -18.95
C GLY A 367 -6.03 -13.38 -18.23
N THR A 368 -4.99 -13.09 -18.99
CA THR A 368 -3.67 -12.72 -18.45
C THR A 368 -3.27 -11.32 -18.87
N VAL A 369 -2.46 -10.68 -18.02
CA VAL A 369 -1.80 -9.41 -18.31
C VAL A 369 -0.30 -9.59 -18.10
N GLN A 370 0.47 -9.35 -19.16
CA GLN A 370 1.92 -9.27 -19.09
C GLN A 370 2.32 -7.82 -18.82
N PHE A 371 3.15 -7.61 -17.80
CA PHE A 371 3.68 -6.28 -17.49
C PHE A 371 4.83 -5.90 -18.42
N SER A 372 4.92 -4.61 -18.73
CA SER A 372 6.13 -3.95 -19.21
C SER A 372 6.65 -2.94 -18.16
N PRO A 373 7.93 -2.52 -18.24
CA PRO A 373 8.52 -1.49 -17.37
C PRO A 373 7.65 -0.23 -17.21
N GLY A 374 7.23 0.07 -15.98
CA GLY A 374 6.40 1.25 -15.66
C GLY A 374 4.92 1.14 -16.02
N MET A 375 4.48 0.00 -16.56
CA MET A 375 3.07 -0.30 -16.77
C MET A 375 2.35 -0.50 -15.43
N ALA A 376 1.12 -0.02 -15.35
CA ALA A 376 0.24 -0.27 -14.23
C ALA A 376 -1.04 -0.97 -14.68
N ILE A 377 -1.57 -1.82 -13.82
CA ILE A 377 -2.93 -2.34 -13.89
C ILE A 377 -3.75 -1.82 -12.71
N ILE A 378 -5.05 -1.62 -12.93
CA ILE A 378 -6.01 -1.29 -11.88
C ILE A 378 -7.23 -2.21 -12.02
N HIS A 379 -7.66 -2.79 -10.90
CA HIS A 379 -8.81 -3.68 -10.83
C HIS A 379 -9.50 -3.56 -9.46
N LEU A 380 -10.68 -4.19 -9.34
CA LEU A 380 -11.34 -4.35 -8.04
C LEU A 380 -10.56 -5.34 -7.18
N GLY A 381 -10.38 -5.07 -5.89
CA GLY A 381 -9.70 -6.01 -4.98
C GLY A 381 -10.43 -7.34 -4.86
N ALA A 382 -11.76 -7.29 -4.95
CA ALA A 382 -12.57 -8.49 -5.04
C ALA A 382 -12.33 -9.33 -6.31
N HIS A 383 -11.57 -8.92 -7.32
CA HIS A 383 -11.34 -9.76 -8.51
C HIS A 383 -10.37 -10.90 -8.17
N ARG A 384 -10.77 -12.16 -8.46
CA ARG A 384 -9.87 -13.31 -8.24
C ARG A 384 -8.71 -13.23 -9.19
N HIS A 385 -7.50 -13.32 -8.66
CA HIS A 385 -6.30 -13.24 -9.47
C HIS A 385 -5.11 -13.90 -8.79
N GLY A 386 -4.04 -14.11 -9.54
CA GLY A 386 -2.76 -14.57 -9.05
C GLY A 386 -1.66 -14.25 -10.06
N SER A 387 -0.45 -14.75 -9.81
CA SER A 387 0.68 -14.58 -10.73
C SER A 387 1.20 -15.94 -11.16
N LEU A 388 1.39 -16.11 -12.46
CA LEU A 388 2.12 -17.25 -13.01
C LEU A 388 3.57 -17.27 -12.49
N PRO A 389 4.25 -18.42 -12.55
CA PRO A 389 5.66 -18.52 -12.20
C PRO A 389 6.53 -17.57 -13.04
N ILE A 390 7.44 -16.85 -12.40
CA ILE A 390 8.56 -16.17 -13.06
C ILE A 390 9.66 -17.20 -13.35
N SER A 391 10.30 -17.07 -14.51
CA SER A 391 11.46 -17.87 -14.90
C SER A 391 12.58 -16.99 -15.43
N LEU A 392 13.78 -17.56 -15.51
CA LEU A 392 14.92 -16.97 -16.22
C LEU A 392 14.53 -16.64 -17.66
N SER A 393 14.83 -15.41 -18.09
CA SER A 393 14.69 -15.04 -19.51
C SER A 393 15.63 -15.90 -20.36
N ALA A 394 15.10 -16.51 -21.42
CA ALA A 394 15.89 -17.29 -22.38
C ALA A 394 16.90 -16.42 -23.17
N ASP A 395 16.67 -15.11 -23.26
CA ASP A 395 17.64 -14.15 -23.78
C ASP A 395 18.63 -13.76 -22.68
N SER A 396 19.54 -14.71 -22.42
CA SER A 396 20.60 -14.65 -21.41
C SER A 396 21.75 -13.70 -21.78
N ASP A 397 21.47 -12.56 -22.40
CA ASP A 397 22.43 -11.47 -22.41
C ASP A 397 22.58 -10.97 -20.97
N LYS A 398 23.84 -10.80 -20.55
CA LYS A 398 24.33 -10.73 -19.15
C LYS A 398 23.73 -9.67 -18.22
N ASN A 399 22.65 -8.99 -18.62
CA ASN A 399 21.94 -7.97 -17.85
C ASN A 399 20.44 -8.28 -17.62
N SER A 400 19.91 -9.44 -18.03
CA SER A 400 18.53 -9.81 -17.69
C SER A 400 18.39 -10.05 -16.18
N SER A 401 17.62 -9.18 -15.53
CA SER A 401 17.16 -9.36 -14.16
C SER A 401 16.10 -10.46 -14.15
N SER A 402 16.41 -11.63 -13.60
CA SER A 402 15.44 -12.71 -13.32
C SER A 402 14.41 -12.34 -12.24
N LYS A 403 14.27 -11.05 -11.94
CA LYS A 403 13.48 -10.51 -10.85
C LYS A 403 12.42 -9.58 -11.41
N ARG A 404 11.23 -9.67 -10.82
CA ARG A 404 10.14 -8.75 -11.07
C ARG A 404 9.84 -7.95 -9.81
N TYR A 405 9.81 -6.63 -9.95
CA TYR A 405 9.48 -5.71 -8.87
C TYR A 405 8.14 -5.06 -9.13
N ASN A 406 7.27 -5.05 -8.14
CA ASN A 406 5.98 -4.39 -8.22
C ASN A 406 5.78 -3.45 -7.03
N LEU A 407 5.10 -2.33 -7.27
CA LEU A 407 4.48 -1.51 -6.23
C LEU A 407 2.97 -1.71 -6.31
N VAL A 408 2.38 -2.14 -5.20
CA VAL A 408 0.95 -2.40 -5.06
C VAL A 408 0.36 -1.40 -4.09
N ILE A 409 -0.81 -0.87 -4.42
CA ILE A 409 -1.58 0.00 -3.55
C ILE A 409 -3.03 -0.50 -3.49
N TRP A 410 -3.47 -0.79 -2.27
CA TRP A 410 -4.84 -1.14 -1.94
C TRP A 410 -5.55 0.09 -1.39
N LEU A 411 -6.73 0.41 -1.92
CA LEU A 411 -7.65 1.40 -1.36
C LEU A 411 -8.79 0.71 -0.61
N PHE A 412 -9.16 1.27 0.52
CA PHE A 412 -10.28 0.81 1.34
C PHE A 412 -10.86 1.97 2.15
N GLY A 413 -12.04 1.74 2.73
CA GLY A 413 -12.75 2.71 3.52
C GLY A 413 -12.13 2.92 4.90
N GLU A 414 -12.84 3.65 5.75
CA GLU A 414 -12.42 3.83 7.15
C GLU A 414 -12.26 2.47 7.85
N ASP A 415 -11.24 2.35 8.71
CA ASP A 415 -10.92 1.13 9.46
C ASP A 415 -10.71 -0.15 8.63
N GLY A 416 -10.40 -0.01 7.33
CA GLY A 416 -10.20 -1.17 6.45
C GLY A 416 -11.48 -1.71 5.82
N ASP A 417 -12.58 -0.96 5.83
CA ASP A 417 -13.85 -1.42 5.25
C ASP A 417 -13.73 -1.66 3.74
N VAL A 418 -14.27 -2.78 3.27
CA VAL A 418 -14.26 -3.19 1.86
C VAL A 418 -15.68 -3.46 1.43
N ARG A 419 -16.27 -2.48 0.74
CA ARG A 419 -17.61 -2.61 0.20
C ARG A 419 -17.64 -3.55 -1.00
N ILE A 420 -18.53 -4.55 -0.94
CA ILE A 420 -18.76 -5.51 -2.04
C ILE A 420 -20.05 -5.18 -2.82
N ALA A 421 -21.04 -4.57 -2.15
CA ALA A 421 -22.33 -4.26 -2.75
C ALA A 421 -22.24 -3.05 -3.69
N PRO A 422 -22.87 -3.10 -4.88
CA PRO A 422 -22.85 -1.95 -5.78
C PRO A 422 -23.67 -0.78 -5.23
N TYR A 423 -23.35 0.43 -5.69
CA TYR A 423 -24.18 1.63 -5.54
C TYR A 423 -25.21 1.70 -6.65
N GLU A 424 -26.47 1.96 -6.25
CA GLU A 424 -27.51 2.34 -7.19
C GLU A 424 -27.13 3.65 -7.87
N LYS A 425 -27.60 3.84 -9.11
CA LYS A 425 -27.15 4.95 -9.96
C LYS A 425 -27.36 6.32 -9.32
N GLU A 426 -28.39 6.48 -8.50
CA GLU A 426 -28.72 7.73 -7.81
C GLU A 426 -27.80 8.02 -6.62
N ASP A 427 -27.15 6.98 -6.07
CA ASP A 427 -26.22 7.07 -4.93
C ASP A 427 -24.75 7.11 -5.39
N GLN A 428 -24.49 6.95 -6.69
CA GLN A 428 -23.13 7.04 -7.26
C GLN A 428 -22.63 8.48 -7.24
N MET A 429 -21.33 8.63 -7.00
CA MET A 429 -20.64 9.93 -7.04
C MET A 429 -20.85 10.61 -8.39
N THR A 430 -21.11 11.92 -8.37
CA THR A 430 -21.05 12.76 -9.57
C THR A 430 -19.62 12.84 -10.11
N VAL A 431 -19.47 13.23 -11.38
CA VAL A 431 -18.14 13.48 -11.99
C VAL A 431 -17.31 14.43 -11.11
N ALA A 432 -17.90 15.52 -10.62
CA ALA A 432 -17.17 16.48 -9.79
C ALA A 432 -16.63 15.85 -8.50
N GLU A 433 -17.45 15.02 -7.83
CA GLU A 433 -17.06 14.34 -6.60
C GLU A 433 -15.98 13.28 -6.84
N ARG A 434 -16.02 12.56 -7.98
CA ARG A 434 -14.97 11.58 -8.32
C ARG A 434 -13.57 12.19 -8.37
N TRP A 435 -13.47 13.38 -8.97
CA TRP A 435 -12.20 14.08 -9.15
C TRP A 435 -11.79 14.97 -7.99
N ARG A 436 -12.75 15.59 -7.28
CA ARG A 436 -12.43 16.57 -6.23
C ARG A 436 -12.67 16.06 -4.81
N GLY A 437 -13.25 14.86 -4.68
CA GLY A 437 -13.72 14.30 -3.41
C GLY A 437 -15.09 14.83 -3.01
N CYS A 438 -15.82 14.08 -2.19
CA CYS A 438 -17.20 14.40 -1.80
C CYS A 438 -17.34 15.61 -0.88
N ASN A 439 -16.29 15.96 -0.14
CA ASN A 439 -16.28 17.12 0.74
C ASN A 439 -15.93 18.44 0.01
N HIS A 440 -15.70 18.39 -1.30
CA HIS A 440 -15.43 19.60 -2.07
C HIS A 440 -16.74 20.33 -2.38
N THR A 441 -17.20 21.14 -1.43
CA THR A 441 -18.26 22.10 -1.70
C THR A 441 -17.80 23.03 -2.82
N GLN A 442 -18.54 23.05 -3.95
CA GLN A 442 -18.45 24.17 -4.88
C GLN A 442 -18.70 25.43 -4.06
N GLU A 443 -17.69 26.26 -3.86
CA GLU A 443 -17.93 27.68 -3.67
C GLU A 443 -18.61 28.16 -4.95
N VAL A 444 -19.95 28.10 -4.94
CA VAL A 444 -20.78 28.68 -5.98
C VAL A 444 -20.50 30.18 -5.92
N PHE A 445 -19.60 30.64 -6.78
CA PHE A 445 -19.47 32.05 -7.11
C PHE A 445 -20.79 32.52 -7.71
N ALA A 446 -21.71 32.92 -6.85
CA ALA A 446 -22.78 33.83 -7.17
C ALA A 446 -22.16 35.21 -7.43
N PHE A 447 -21.67 35.44 -8.65
CA PHE A 447 -21.52 36.80 -9.14
C PHE A 447 -22.92 37.31 -9.52
N ASN A 448 -23.51 38.10 -8.61
CA ASN A 448 -24.56 39.07 -8.94
C ASN A 448 -23.94 40.32 -9.57
#